data_AF-A0A060XYJ5-F1
#
_entry.id   AF-A0A060XYJ5-F1
#
_cell.length_a   1.000
_cell.length_b   1.000
_cell.length_c   1.000
_cell.angle_alpha   90.00
_cell.angle_beta   90.00
_cell.angle_gamma   90.00
#
_symmetry.space_group_name_H-M   'P 1'
#
loop_
_entity.id
_entity.type
_entity.pdbx_description
1 polymer ?
#
loop_
_entity_poly.entity_id
_entity_poly.type
_entity_poly.pdbx_seq_one_letter_code
_entity_poly.pdbx_strand_id
1 'polypeptide(L)'
;MQPYWVSLPSTLCSDRVATRAQADKCWNGMARARYLPEVMGDGLASQINNPEVEIDITKPDMTIRQQIMQLKIMTNRLKNAFNGNDVDFQDTSDDVSGSGSGMCTDENCPRGPRLMAPSTDRPKVYAYPPENKKVVKASADHNLPSIALYLLSLVMLLLRR
;
A
#
# COMPACT_ATOMS: atom_id res chain seq x y z
N MET A 1 -12.81 10.59 -0.58
CA MET A 1 -11.73 9.88 -1.28
C MET A 1 -12.17 9.60 -2.70
N GLN A 2 -11.35 9.88 -3.71
CA GLN A 2 -11.67 9.56 -5.09
C GLN A 2 -11.39 8.07 -5.37
N PRO A 3 -12.22 7.40 -6.16
CA PRO A 3 -12.10 5.97 -6.43
C PRO A 3 -11.07 5.70 -7.55
N TYR A 4 -9.77 5.94 -7.27
CA TYR A 4 -8.68 5.90 -8.26
C TYR A 4 -8.57 4.57 -9.02
N TRP A 5 -8.55 3.43 -8.30
CA TRP A 5 -8.29 2.11 -8.92
C TRP A 5 -9.41 1.67 -9.86
N VAL A 6 -10.67 1.94 -9.52
CA VAL A 6 -11.82 1.58 -10.35
C VAL A 6 -12.05 2.59 -11.48
N SER A 7 -11.55 3.83 -11.38
CA SER A 7 -11.65 4.81 -12.45
C SER A 7 -10.63 4.60 -13.59
N LEU A 8 -9.61 3.76 -13.38
CA LEU A 8 -8.53 3.51 -14.35
C LEU A 8 -9.05 3.14 -15.75
N PRO A 9 -9.96 2.15 -15.93
CA PRO A 9 -10.44 1.79 -17.26
C PRO A 9 -11.15 2.95 -17.97
N SER A 10 -12.02 3.66 -17.25
CA SER A 10 -12.77 4.79 -17.81
C SER A 10 -11.85 5.93 -18.26
N THR A 11 -10.81 6.23 -17.48
CA THR A 11 -9.84 7.30 -17.75
C THR A 11 -8.96 6.95 -18.95
N LEU A 12 -8.48 5.70 -19.03
CA LEU A 12 -7.67 5.24 -20.15
C LEU A 12 -8.47 5.19 -21.46
N CYS A 13 -9.74 4.76 -21.39
CA CYS A 13 -10.61 4.66 -22.56
C CYS A 13 -11.11 6.02 -23.06
N SER A 14 -11.38 6.99 -22.16
CA SER A 14 -11.85 8.33 -22.55
C SER A 14 -10.79 9.13 -23.31
N ASP A 15 -9.52 8.96 -22.91
CA ASP A 15 -8.45 9.84 -23.39
C ASP A 15 -7.84 9.36 -24.71
N ARG A 16 -7.97 8.06 -25.03
CA ARG A 16 -7.17 7.45 -26.11
C ARG A 16 -7.89 6.51 -27.07
N VAL A 17 -9.04 5.93 -26.71
CA VAL A 17 -9.56 4.74 -27.42
C VAL A 17 -11.03 4.84 -27.83
N ALA A 18 -11.90 5.44 -27.01
CA ALA A 18 -13.33 5.45 -27.25
C ALA A 18 -13.93 6.86 -27.11
N THR A 19 -14.22 7.49 -28.25
CA THR A 19 -15.00 8.73 -28.25
C THR A 19 -16.46 8.38 -27.97
N ARG A 20 -17.01 8.85 -26.83
CA ARG A 20 -18.43 8.63 -26.43
C ARG A 20 -19.46 9.02 -27.50
N ALA A 21 -19.08 9.85 -28.46
CA ALA A 21 -19.96 10.39 -29.49
C ALA A 21 -20.48 9.37 -30.52
N GLN A 22 -19.96 8.13 -30.57
CA GLN A 22 -20.33 7.14 -31.60
C GLN A 22 -20.61 5.74 -31.03
N ALA A 23 -21.36 5.64 -29.92
CA ALA A 23 -21.73 4.35 -29.32
C ALA A 23 -22.45 3.38 -30.29
N ASP A 24 -23.16 3.92 -31.28
CA ASP A 24 -23.92 3.11 -32.26
C ASP A 24 -23.11 2.69 -33.49
N LYS A 25 -21.93 3.29 -33.73
CA LYS A 25 -21.10 3.06 -34.94
C LYS A 25 -19.61 2.89 -34.62
N CYS A 26 -19.30 2.23 -33.50
CA CYS A 26 -17.95 1.86 -33.09
C CYS A 26 -17.57 0.45 -33.60
N TRP A 27 -16.28 0.09 -33.48
CA TRP A 27 -15.82 -1.28 -33.70
C TRP A 27 -16.09 -2.09 -32.42
N ASN A 28 -16.80 -3.22 -32.54
CA ASN A 28 -17.19 -4.06 -31.40
C ASN A 28 -16.37 -5.35 -31.26
N GLY A 29 -15.23 -5.47 -31.96
CA GLY A 29 -14.42 -6.68 -32.02
C GLY A 29 -14.66 -7.54 -33.27
N MET A 30 -15.81 -7.39 -33.94
CA MET A 30 -16.16 -8.16 -35.14
C MET A 30 -16.57 -7.30 -36.34
N ALA A 31 -17.33 -6.22 -36.10
CA ALA A 31 -17.84 -5.34 -37.13
C ALA A 31 -18.00 -3.90 -36.61
N ARG A 32 -18.29 -2.97 -37.53
CA ARG A 32 -18.73 -1.61 -37.17
C ARG A 32 -20.20 -1.63 -36.79
N ALA A 33 -20.48 -1.90 -35.52
CA ALA A 33 -21.81 -1.99 -34.96
C ALA A 33 -21.78 -1.68 -33.46
N ARG A 34 -22.95 -1.52 -32.85
CA ARG A 34 -23.06 -1.31 -31.40
C ARG A 34 -22.50 -2.51 -30.62
N TYR A 35 -21.80 -2.22 -29.54
CA TYR A 35 -21.44 -3.21 -28.52
C TYR A 35 -22.65 -3.50 -27.63
N LEU A 36 -23.03 -4.78 -27.52
CA LEU A 36 -24.21 -5.24 -26.80
C LEU A 36 -23.94 -5.70 -25.36
N PRO A 37 -22.82 -6.40 -25.06
CA PRO A 37 -22.57 -6.84 -23.69
C PRO A 37 -22.49 -5.69 -22.69
N GLU A 38 -22.91 -5.96 -21.47
CA GLU A 38 -22.85 -4.98 -20.39
C GLU A 38 -21.40 -4.83 -19.88
N VAL A 39 -21.12 -3.68 -19.28
CA VAL A 39 -19.82 -3.43 -18.66
C VAL A 39 -19.69 -4.29 -17.40
N MET A 40 -18.59 -5.03 -17.30
CA MET A 40 -18.30 -5.86 -16.13
C MET A 40 -18.07 -5.02 -14.87
N GLY A 41 -18.42 -5.59 -13.71
CA GLY A 41 -18.19 -4.95 -12.42
C GLY A 41 -16.71 -4.88 -12.04
N ASP A 42 -16.41 -4.03 -11.06
CA ASP A 42 -15.04 -3.81 -10.58
C ASP A 42 -14.48 -5.00 -9.78
N GLY A 43 -13.17 -5.23 -9.91
CA GLY A 43 -12.45 -6.23 -9.14
C GLY A 43 -12.45 -7.63 -9.75
N LEU A 44 -11.53 -8.47 -9.30
CA LEU A 44 -11.22 -9.76 -9.93
C LEU A 44 -12.43 -10.72 -9.98
N ALA A 45 -13.23 -10.77 -8.90
CA ALA A 45 -14.37 -11.69 -8.82
C ALA A 45 -15.46 -11.39 -9.85
N SER A 46 -15.68 -10.11 -10.18
CA SER A 46 -16.67 -9.67 -11.15
C SER A 46 -16.28 -9.97 -12.60
N GLN A 47 -15.06 -10.45 -12.83
CA GLN A 47 -14.55 -10.76 -14.17
C GLN A 47 -14.78 -12.22 -14.58
N ILE A 48 -15.38 -13.06 -13.73
CA ILE A 48 -15.63 -14.48 -14.05
C ILE A 48 -16.46 -14.68 -15.33
N ASN A 49 -17.37 -13.74 -15.63
CA ASN A 49 -18.25 -13.79 -16.79
C ASN A 49 -17.87 -12.72 -17.84
N ASN A 50 -16.63 -12.23 -17.86
CA ASN A 50 -16.20 -11.24 -18.84
C ASN A 50 -16.16 -11.88 -20.25
N PRO A 51 -16.98 -11.40 -21.21
CA PRO A 51 -17.01 -11.99 -22.55
C PRO A 51 -15.75 -11.73 -23.39
N GLU A 52 -14.94 -10.73 -23.02
CA GLU A 52 -13.77 -10.31 -23.80
C GLU A 52 -12.48 -11.01 -23.36
N VAL A 53 -12.39 -11.41 -22.08
CA VAL A 53 -11.15 -11.95 -21.50
C VAL A 53 -11.47 -13.02 -20.46
N GLU A 54 -10.96 -14.22 -20.67
CA GLU A 54 -10.99 -15.30 -19.68
C GLU A 54 -9.97 -15.04 -18.56
N ILE A 55 -10.43 -14.97 -17.31
CA ILE A 55 -9.59 -14.68 -16.15
C ILE A 55 -9.76 -15.78 -15.10
N ASP A 56 -8.65 -16.38 -14.67
CA ASP A 56 -8.64 -17.31 -13.52
C ASP A 56 -8.70 -16.53 -12.20
N ILE A 57 -9.92 -16.38 -11.69
CA ILE A 57 -10.18 -15.65 -10.43
C ILE A 57 -9.57 -16.32 -9.20
N THR A 58 -9.17 -17.60 -9.28
CA THR A 58 -8.61 -18.35 -8.15
C THR A 58 -7.13 -18.03 -7.91
N LYS A 59 -6.47 -17.39 -8.88
CA LYS A 59 -5.05 -17.02 -8.84
C LYS A 59 -4.85 -15.50 -8.86
N PRO A 60 -5.21 -14.79 -7.79
CA PRO A 60 -4.95 -13.35 -7.71
C PRO A 60 -3.45 -13.06 -7.57
N ASP A 61 -3.07 -11.86 -8.02
CA ASP A 61 -1.70 -11.36 -7.90
C ASP A 61 -1.27 -11.20 -6.44
N MET A 62 -0.14 -11.83 -6.10
CA MET A 62 0.39 -11.83 -4.73
C MET A 62 0.98 -10.49 -4.31
N THR A 63 1.52 -9.71 -5.25
CA THR A 63 2.02 -8.35 -5.00
C THR A 63 0.85 -7.44 -4.61
N ILE A 64 -0.26 -7.50 -5.34
CA ILE A 64 -1.47 -6.74 -5.01
C ILE A 64 -2.02 -7.16 -3.65
N ARG A 65 -2.05 -8.47 -3.34
CA ARG A 65 -2.45 -8.94 -2.00
C ARG A 65 -1.54 -8.41 -0.88
N GLN A 66 -0.23 -8.37 -1.10
CA GLN A 66 0.72 -7.79 -0.14
C GLN A 66 0.46 -6.30 0.07
N GLN A 67 0.25 -5.52 -1.01
CA GLN A 67 -0.07 -4.10 -0.88
C GLN A 67 -1.40 -3.86 -0.16
N ILE A 68 -2.42 -4.68 -0.41
CA ILE A 68 -3.69 -4.63 0.34
C ILE A 68 -3.45 -4.89 1.84
N MET A 69 -2.60 -5.86 2.19
CA MET A 69 -2.24 -6.13 3.57
C MET A 69 -1.51 -4.94 4.20
N GLN A 70 -0.54 -4.34 3.52
CA GLN A 70 0.16 -3.14 4.02
C GLN A 70 -0.80 -1.97 4.25
N LEU A 71 -1.74 -1.74 3.33
CA LEU A 71 -2.78 -0.72 3.50
C LEU A 71 -3.67 -1.02 4.71
N LYS A 72 -4.04 -2.29 4.96
CA LYS A 72 -4.80 -2.69 6.16
C LYS A 72 -4.01 -2.43 7.45
N ILE A 73 -2.73 -2.79 7.49
CA ILE A 73 -1.85 -2.56 8.65
C ILE A 73 -1.76 -1.05 8.92
N MET A 74 -1.48 -0.23 7.90
CA MET A 74 -1.38 1.21 8.08
C MET A 74 -2.71 1.84 8.49
N THR A 75 -3.82 1.36 7.94
CA THR A 75 -5.16 1.80 8.36
C THR A 75 -5.42 1.47 9.83
N ASN A 76 -5.01 0.30 10.31
CA ASN A 76 -5.14 -0.09 11.71
C ASN A 76 -4.26 0.80 12.61
N ARG A 77 -2.99 1.01 12.25
CA ARG A 77 -2.09 1.93 12.97
C ARG A 77 -2.67 3.34 13.07
N LEU A 78 -3.20 3.88 11.97
CA LEU A 78 -3.85 5.20 11.96
C LEU A 78 -5.09 5.24 12.86
N LYS A 79 -5.89 4.16 12.91
CA LYS A 79 -7.04 4.05 13.83
C LYS A 79 -6.61 4.01 15.29
N ASN A 80 -5.54 3.28 15.60
CA ASN A 80 -5.00 3.20 16.96
C ASN A 80 -4.43 4.54 17.41
N ALA A 81 -3.65 5.22 16.56
CA ALA A 81 -3.17 6.57 16.81
C ALA A 81 -4.32 7.55 17.06
N PHE A 82 -5.39 7.47 16.25
CA PHE A 82 -6.57 8.31 16.43
C PHE A 82 -7.27 8.08 17.79
N ASN A 83 -7.26 6.84 18.30
CA ASN A 83 -7.82 6.48 19.59
C ASN A 83 -6.86 6.73 20.78
N GLY A 84 -5.62 7.19 20.53
CA GLY A 84 -4.61 7.39 21.56
C GLY A 84 -3.91 6.11 22.04
N ASN A 85 -4.04 5.01 21.28
CA ASN A 85 -3.34 3.75 21.56
C ASN A 85 -1.93 3.79 20.95
N ASP A 86 -1.01 3.05 21.57
CA ASP A 86 0.34 2.88 21.04
C ASP A 86 0.33 2.11 19.71
N VAL A 87 1.08 2.61 18.73
CA VAL A 87 1.13 2.08 17.36
C VAL A 87 2.37 1.23 17.09
N ASP A 88 3.39 1.34 17.93
CA ASP A 88 4.69 0.67 17.76
C ASP A 88 4.79 -0.64 18.55
N PHE A 89 3.97 -0.80 19.59
CA PHE A 89 4.02 -1.95 20.52
C PHE A 89 3.02 -3.08 20.22
N GLN A 90 2.34 -3.02 19.09
CA GLN A 90 1.52 -4.14 18.68
C GLN A 90 2.42 -5.18 18.01
N ASP A 91 2.83 -6.19 18.79
CA ASP A 91 3.39 -7.44 18.26
C ASP A 91 2.46 -7.92 17.14
N THR A 92 2.83 -7.66 15.89
CA THR A 92 2.08 -8.11 14.70
C THR A 92 2.31 -9.60 14.43
N SER A 93 2.76 -10.36 15.43
CA SER A 93 2.65 -11.81 15.41
C SER A 93 1.33 -12.18 16.08
N ASP A 94 0.28 -12.31 15.28
CA ASP A 94 -0.80 -13.25 15.56
C ASP A 94 -0.28 -14.70 15.47
N ASP A 95 0.89 -14.99 16.07
CA ASP A 95 1.28 -16.35 16.42
C ASP A 95 0.67 -16.60 17.79
N VAL A 96 -0.53 -17.17 17.77
CA VAL A 96 -1.17 -17.81 18.93
C VAL A 96 -0.29 -18.99 19.40
N SER A 97 0.87 -18.69 19.98
CA SER A 97 1.71 -19.68 20.63
C SER A 97 1.56 -19.51 22.14
N GLY A 98 0.35 -19.82 22.61
CA GLY A 98 0.07 -20.05 24.02
C GLY A 98 0.76 -21.32 24.49
N SER A 99 2.03 -21.24 24.85
CA SER A 99 2.69 -22.27 25.65
C SER A 99 2.56 -21.93 27.12
N GLY A 100 1.41 -22.30 27.69
CA GLY A 100 1.33 -22.55 29.12
C GLY A 100 2.11 -23.82 29.43
N SER A 101 3.07 -23.76 30.35
CA SER A 101 3.46 -24.89 31.21
C SER A 101 4.45 -24.46 32.29
N GLY A 102 4.07 -24.70 33.53
CA GLY A 102 4.92 -24.53 34.72
C GLY A 102 4.18 -24.76 36.04
N MET A 103 3.09 -25.53 36.05
CA MET A 103 2.46 -25.99 37.28
C MET A 103 3.22 -27.26 37.72
N CYS A 104 4.19 -27.11 38.61
CA CYS A 104 4.84 -28.25 39.26
C CYS A 104 3.92 -28.76 40.36
N THR A 105 3.10 -29.76 40.06
CA THR A 105 2.43 -30.57 41.08
C THR A 105 3.30 -31.78 41.39
N ASP A 106 4.41 -31.56 42.10
CA ASP A 106 5.11 -32.65 42.79
C ASP A 106 5.95 -32.10 43.97
N GLU A 107 5.95 -32.83 45.09
CA GLU A 107 6.50 -32.42 46.41
C GLU A 107 8.04 -32.47 46.49
N ASN A 108 8.74 -32.15 45.40
CA ASN A 108 10.21 -32.16 45.35
C ASN A 108 10.86 -30.89 44.78
N CYS A 109 10.12 -29.78 44.70
CA CYS A 109 10.73 -28.49 44.36
C CYS A 109 11.37 -27.83 45.60
N PRO A 110 12.64 -27.38 45.56
CA PRO A 110 13.30 -26.77 46.71
C PRO A 110 12.60 -25.45 47.07
N ARG A 111 11.89 -25.42 48.21
CA ARG A 111 11.27 -24.22 48.77
C ARG A 111 12.36 -23.30 49.35
N GLY A 112 12.99 -22.50 48.49
CA GLY A 112 13.83 -21.37 48.91
C GLY A 112 12.96 -20.13 49.21
N PRO A 113 13.31 -19.28 50.20
CA PRO A 113 12.60 -18.03 50.44
C PRO A 113 12.75 -17.10 49.23
N ARG A 114 11.62 -16.67 48.64
CA ARG A 114 11.64 -15.66 47.58
C ARG A 114 11.94 -14.29 48.17
N LEU A 115 13.21 -13.90 48.17
CA LEU A 115 13.60 -12.49 48.26
C LEU A 115 13.25 -11.85 46.90
N MET A 116 12.19 -11.04 46.84
CA MET A 116 11.95 -10.16 45.70
C MET A 116 12.99 -9.03 45.74
N ALA A 117 14.15 -9.27 45.13
CA ALA A 117 15.07 -8.19 44.78
C ALA A 117 14.46 -7.43 43.59
N PRO A 118 14.33 -6.10 43.63
CA PRO A 118 14.00 -5.32 42.43
C PRO A 118 15.09 -5.55 41.39
N SER A 119 14.72 -6.09 40.23
CA SER A 119 15.64 -6.17 39.09
C SER A 119 16.01 -4.74 38.67
N THR A 120 17.27 -4.37 38.88
CA THR A 120 17.86 -3.10 38.41
C THR A 120 18.55 -3.28 37.07
N ASP A 121 18.27 -4.37 36.36
CA ASP A 121 18.97 -4.66 35.11
C ASP A 121 18.57 -3.63 34.05
N ARG A 122 19.55 -2.87 33.57
CA ARG A 122 19.33 -1.84 32.55
C ARG A 122 18.89 -2.53 31.26
N PRO A 123 17.95 -1.94 30.50
CA PRO A 123 17.55 -2.50 29.21
C PRO A 123 18.79 -2.63 28.31
N LYS A 124 19.04 -3.85 27.82
CA LYS A 124 20.05 -4.09 26.79
C LYS A 124 19.61 -3.36 25.52
N VAL A 125 20.27 -2.24 25.25
CA VAL A 125 20.19 -1.55 23.97
C VAL A 125 20.86 -2.46 22.94
N TYR A 126 20.07 -3.10 22.10
CA TYR A 126 20.60 -3.80 20.93
C TYR A 126 21.06 -2.76 19.91
N ALA A 127 22.33 -2.86 19.48
CA ALA A 127 22.83 -2.03 18.41
C ALA A 127 22.05 -2.36 17.12
N TYR A 128 21.56 -1.33 16.43
CA TYR A 128 20.98 -1.47 15.10
C TYR A 128 22.00 -2.16 14.18
N PRO A 129 21.58 -3.12 13.33
CA PRO A 129 22.47 -3.72 12.36
C PRO A 129 23.01 -2.63 11.41
N PRO A 130 24.29 -2.70 11.02
CA PRO A 130 24.90 -1.68 10.20
C PRO A 130 24.17 -1.57 8.86
N GLU A 131 23.68 -0.37 8.57
CA GLU A 131 23.13 0.01 7.28
C GLU A 131 24.16 -0.30 6.19
N ASN A 132 23.83 -1.23 5.29
CA ASN A 132 24.62 -1.47 4.09
C ASN A 132 24.52 -0.23 3.19
N LYS A 133 25.42 0.73 3.40
CA LYS A 133 25.66 1.84 2.46
C LYS A 133 26.30 1.30 1.19
N LYS A 134 25.51 0.61 0.37
CA LYS A 134 25.76 0.62 -1.08
C LYS A 134 25.44 2.04 -1.54
N VAL A 135 26.45 2.90 -1.47
CA VAL A 135 26.48 4.18 -2.15
C VAL A 135 26.38 3.88 -3.64
N VAL A 136 25.15 3.75 -4.14
CA VAL A 136 24.87 4.07 -5.54
C VAL A 136 25.17 5.55 -5.61
N LYS A 137 26.26 5.91 -6.30
CA LYS A 137 26.53 7.30 -6.72
C LYS A 137 25.35 7.72 -7.59
N ALA A 138 24.30 8.24 -6.96
CA ALA A 138 23.37 9.12 -7.63
C ALA A 138 24.17 10.41 -7.87
N SER A 139 24.53 10.68 -9.13
CA SER A 139 24.93 12.02 -9.53
C SER A 139 23.76 12.93 -9.20
N ALA A 140 23.86 13.63 -8.08
CA ALA A 140 22.96 14.72 -7.77
C ALA A 140 23.35 15.87 -8.68
N ASP A 141 22.74 15.94 -9.86
CA ASP A 141 22.75 17.17 -10.64
C ASP A 141 22.06 18.22 -9.79
N HIS A 142 22.86 19.14 -9.25
CA HIS A 142 22.37 20.31 -8.54
C HIS A 142 21.37 21.02 -9.45
N ASN A 143 20.11 21.03 -9.05
CA ASN A 143 19.08 21.87 -9.63
C ASN A 143 19.53 23.33 -9.50
N LEU A 144 20.18 23.86 -10.56
CA LEU A 144 20.42 25.28 -10.67
C LEU A 144 19.07 26.00 -10.58
N PRO A 145 18.95 27.08 -9.80
CA PRO A 145 17.74 27.89 -9.82
C PRO A 145 17.57 28.42 -11.24
N SER A 146 16.48 28.01 -11.89
CA SER A 146 16.20 28.26 -13.30
C SER A 146 16.14 29.76 -13.57
N ILE A 147 17.24 30.31 -14.11
CA ILE A 147 17.38 31.71 -14.56
C ILE A 147 16.24 32.07 -15.54
N ALA A 148 15.71 31.09 -16.26
CA ALA A 148 14.57 31.25 -17.15
C ALA A 148 13.31 31.78 -16.44
N LEU A 149 13.06 31.40 -15.16
CA LEU A 149 11.92 31.88 -14.39
C LEU A 149 12.07 33.37 -14.01
N TYR A 150 13.29 33.81 -13.71
CA TYR A 150 13.59 35.22 -13.46
C TYR A 150 13.49 36.08 -14.71
N LEU A 151 13.91 35.55 -15.87
CA LEU A 151 13.75 36.25 -17.15
C LEU A 151 12.27 36.36 -17.55
N LEU A 152 11.48 35.30 -17.35
CA LEU A 152 10.04 35.31 -17.60
C LEU A 152 9.31 36.31 -16.72
N SER A 153 9.65 36.41 -15.43
CA SER A 153 9.04 37.40 -14.53
C SER A 153 9.40 38.83 -14.92
N LEU A 154 10.64 39.09 -15.34
CA LEU A 154 11.08 40.41 -15.80
C LEU A 154 10.36 40.84 -17.09
N VAL A 155 10.21 39.92 -18.05
CA VAL A 155 9.48 40.18 -19.30
C VAL A 155 8.01 40.51 -19.03
N MET A 156 7.35 39.77 -18.13
CA MET A 156 5.97 40.06 -17.74
C MET A 156 5.80 41.41 -17.04
N LEU A 157 6.81 41.88 -16.29
CA LEU A 157 6.82 43.21 -15.68
C LEU A 157 6.99 44.33 -16.72
N LEU A 158 7.80 44.10 -17.76
CA LEU A 158 8.00 45.05 -18.84
C LEU A 158 6.77 45.16 -19.77
N LEU A 159 6.05 44.06 -19.97
CA LEU A 159 4.79 44.02 -20.74
C LEU A 159 3.58 44.64 -20.00
N ARG A 160 3.72 44.92 -18.70
CA ARG A 160 2.68 45.56 -17.87
C ARG A 160 2.86 47.08 -17.70
N ARG A 161 3.88 47.67 -18.32
CA ARG A 161 4.04 49.12 -18.49
C ARG A 161 3.59 49.54 -19.87
#